data_AF-A0A392NDF0-F1
#
_entry.id   AF-A0A392NDF0-F1
#
_cell.length_a   1.000
_cell.length_b   1.000
_cell.length_c   1.000
_cell.angle_alpha   90.00
_cell.angle_beta   90.00
_cell.angle_gamma   90.00
#
_symmetry.space_group_name_H-M   'P 1'
#
loop_
_entity.id
_entity.type
_entity.pdbx_description
1 polymer ?
#
loop_
_entity_poly.entity_id
_entity_poly.type
_entity_poly.pdbx_seq_one_letter_code
_entity_poly.pdbx_strand_id
1 'polypeptide(L)'
;LVKELEKGVFNGWTEGKLNFPPTYKYEINSDKYIGEDPKVARRTPAWCDRILSYGNGIKLLSYKRSELKFSDHRPVTATYLAEVEVFDPRKLQKALTYTDAEIENEEIVTNFCSWNIPA
;
A
#
# COMPACT_ATOMS: atom_id res chain seq x y z
N LEU A 1 11.49 11.55 8.96
CA LEU A 1 10.53 10.52 8.52
C LEU A 1 11.01 9.09 8.75
N VAL A 2 12.25 8.71 8.42
CA VAL A 2 12.75 7.32 8.67
C VAL A 2 12.47 6.84 10.11
N LYS A 3 12.79 7.68 11.11
CA LYS A 3 12.47 7.41 12.52
C LYS A 3 10.97 7.18 12.79
N GLU A 4 10.12 7.94 12.10
CA GLU A 4 8.66 7.84 12.27
C GLU A 4 8.08 6.57 11.65
N LEU A 5 8.70 6.06 10.56
CA LEU A 5 8.31 4.80 9.92
C LEU A 5 8.70 3.58 10.76
N GLU A 6 9.81 3.63 11.48
CA GLU A 6 10.30 2.49 12.27
C GLU A 6 9.65 2.41 13.66
N LYS A 7 9.56 3.54 14.38
CA LYS A 7 9.18 3.55 15.81
C LYS A 7 8.35 4.77 16.21
N GLY A 8 7.82 5.52 15.25
CA GLY A 8 7.01 6.70 15.51
C GLY A 8 5.59 6.57 14.98
N VAL A 9 5.03 7.69 14.56
CA VAL A 9 3.60 7.79 14.22
C VAL A 9 3.21 7.02 12.96
N PHE A 10 4.19 6.57 12.16
CA PHE A 10 3.98 5.83 10.92
C PHE A 10 4.50 4.39 11.00
N ASN A 11 4.52 3.79 12.20
CA ASN A 11 4.91 2.39 12.35
C ASN A 11 4.06 1.46 11.45
N GLY A 12 4.72 0.59 10.70
CA GLY A 12 4.12 -0.36 9.75
C GLY A 12 3.73 0.24 8.40
N TRP A 13 3.85 1.56 8.24
CA TRP A 13 3.70 2.21 6.94
C TRP A 13 4.99 2.11 6.14
N THR A 14 4.85 2.23 4.83
CA THR A 14 5.95 2.22 3.87
C THR A 14 5.88 3.46 2.99
N GLU A 15 7.04 3.94 2.57
CA GLU A 15 7.16 5.05 1.63
C GLU A 15 8.20 4.72 0.56
N GLY A 16 7.95 5.16 -0.67
CA GLY A 16 8.96 5.10 -1.73
C GLY A 16 10.16 6.00 -1.45
N LYS A 17 11.30 5.65 -2.05
CA LYS A 17 12.49 6.51 -2.02
C LYS A 17 12.19 7.85 -2.71
N LEU A 18 12.50 8.95 -2.02
CA LEU A 18 12.43 10.29 -2.59
C LEU A 18 13.58 10.51 -3.58
N ASN A 19 13.30 10.30 -4.87
CA ASN A 19 14.23 10.57 -5.97
C ASN A 19 13.91 11.89 -6.70
N PHE A 20 13.19 12.81 -6.04
CA PHE A 20 12.82 14.11 -6.57
C PHE A 20 13.12 15.23 -5.56
N PRO A 21 13.36 16.47 -6.02
CA PRO A 21 13.70 17.58 -5.12
C PRO A 21 12.52 17.99 -4.21
N PRO A 22 12.77 18.77 -3.14
CA PRO A 22 11.73 19.28 -2.26
C PRO A 22 10.55 19.88 -3.01
N THR A 23 9.35 19.68 -2.50
CA THR A 23 8.10 20.10 -3.17
C THR A 23 7.64 21.48 -2.73
N TYR A 24 8.20 22.01 -1.65
CA TYR A 24 7.91 23.30 -1.02
C TYR A 24 9.23 24.04 -0.70
N LYS A 25 9.32 25.37 -0.64
CA LYS A 25 8.36 26.42 -1.02
C LYS A 25 8.86 27.13 -2.27
N TYR A 26 8.11 27.06 -3.36
CA TYR A 26 8.45 27.69 -4.63
C TYR A 26 7.88 29.10 -4.74
N GLU A 27 8.55 29.93 -5.54
CA GLU A 27 7.91 31.09 -6.14
C GLU A 27 6.84 30.62 -7.15
N ILE A 28 5.70 31.30 -7.17
CA ILE A 28 4.60 30.98 -8.08
C ILE A 28 5.09 31.13 -9.54
N ASN A 29 4.75 30.17 -10.39
CA ASN A 29 5.14 30.12 -11.81
C ASN A 29 6.66 30.08 -12.06
N SER A 30 7.46 29.71 -11.05
CA SER A 30 8.93 29.72 -11.10
C SER A 30 9.51 28.40 -10.58
N ASP A 31 10.72 28.05 -11.01
CA ASP A 31 11.48 26.88 -10.50
C ASP A 31 12.38 27.23 -9.30
N LYS A 32 12.32 28.48 -8.83
CA LYS A 32 13.09 28.96 -7.70
C LYS A 32 12.37 28.71 -6.38
N TYR A 33 13.14 28.33 -5.38
CA TYR A 33 12.65 28.30 -4.01
C TYR A 33 12.63 29.70 -3.42
N ILE A 34 11.65 29.99 -2.56
CA ILE A 34 11.57 31.27 -1.86
C ILE A 34 12.82 31.47 -0.97
N GLY A 35 13.43 32.66 -1.09
CA GLY A 35 14.57 33.06 -0.27
C GLY A 35 15.93 33.05 -0.98
N GLU A 36 15.92 33.01 -2.32
CA GLU A 36 17.06 33.53 -3.12
C GLU A 36 17.17 35.07 -3.02
N ASP A 37 16.06 35.78 -2.80
CA ASP A 37 16.05 37.22 -2.49
C ASP A 37 16.29 37.44 -0.99
N PRO A 38 17.35 38.20 -0.59
CA PRO A 38 17.62 38.55 0.81
C PRO A 38 16.47 39.30 1.51
N LYS A 39 15.53 39.89 0.77
CA LYS A 39 14.40 40.67 1.30
C LYS A 39 13.19 39.83 1.71
N VAL A 40 13.15 38.54 1.33
CA VAL A 40 12.00 37.67 1.61
C VAL A 40 12.34 36.70 2.75
N ALA A 41 11.41 36.54 3.69
CA ALA A 41 11.55 35.58 4.78
C ALA A 41 11.84 34.17 4.25
N ARG A 42 13.07 33.70 4.49
CA ARG A 42 13.58 32.44 3.96
C ARG A 42 12.83 31.26 4.59
N ARG A 43 12.19 30.44 3.76
CA ARG A 43 11.66 29.13 4.17
C ARG A 43 12.58 28.05 3.63
N THR A 44 13.01 27.13 4.48
CA THR A 44 13.84 26.00 4.06
C THR A 44 13.04 25.09 3.14
N PRO A 45 13.58 24.73 1.95
CA PRO A 45 12.94 23.75 1.09
C PRO A 45 12.63 22.45 1.82
N ALA A 46 11.43 21.90 1.63
CA ALA A 46 10.96 20.72 2.34
C ALA A 46 10.10 19.79 1.46
N TRP A 47 10.07 18.51 1.83
CA TRP A 47 9.13 17.51 1.30
C TRP A 47 7.92 17.44 2.22
N CYS A 48 7.03 18.43 2.11
CA CYS A 48 5.79 18.48 2.88
C CYS A 48 4.73 17.52 2.32
N ASP A 49 4.82 17.20 1.02
CA ASP A 49 3.83 16.43 0.29
C ASP A 49 4.28 14.97 0.16
N ARG A 50 3.65 14.06 0.91
CA ARG A 50 4.09 12.66 1.11
C ARG A 50 2.95 11.68 0.83
N ILE A 51 3.28 10.52 0.29
CA ILE A 51 2.31 9.45 0.04
C ILE A 51 2.88 8.16 0.61
N LEU A 52 2.21 7.62 1.62
CA LEU A 52 2.60 6.39 2.30
C LEU A 52 1.55 5.31 2.03
N SER A 53 1.97 4.05 2.07
CA SER A 53 1.12 2.87 1.95
C SER A 53 1.22 1.99 3.19
N TYR A 54 0.14 1.33 3.56
CA TYR A 54 0.08 0.39 4.68
C TYR A 54 -0.65 -0.89 4.26
N GLY A 55 -0.16 -2.03 4.74
CA GLY A 55 -0.75 -3.34 4.46
C GLY A 55 -0.02 -4.15 3.38
N ASN A 56 -0.49 -5.38 3.19
CA ASN A 56 0.06 -6.35 2.24
C ASN A 56 -0.58 -6.20 0.85
N GLY A 57 0.02 -6.83 -0.16
CA GLY A 57 -0.53 -6.85 -1.52
C GLY A 57 -0.43 -5.51 -2.28
N ILE A 58 0.23 -4.50 -1.71
CA ILE A 58 0.45 -3.19 -2.35
C ILE A 58 1.91 -3.07 -2.75
N LYS A 59 2.16 -2.96 -4.06
CA LYS A 59 3.51 -2.76 -4.62
C LYS A 59 3.61 -1.40 -5.29
N LEU A 60 4.51 -0.56 -4.79
CA LEU A 60 4.81 0.74 -5.39
C LEU A 60 5.46 0.54 -6.78
N LEU A 61 4.90 1.18 -7.80
CA LEU A 61 5.41 1.18 -9.18
C LEU A 61 6.15 2.47 -9.52
N SER A 62 5.64 3.61 -9.06
CA SER A 62 6.21 4.93 -9.34
C SER A 62 5.93 5.87 -8.18
N TYR A 63 6.93 6.67 -7.79
CA TYR A 63 6.77 7.77 -6.84
C TYR A 63 7.53 8.99 -7.34
N LYS A 64 6.79 10.04 -7.73
CA LYS A 64 7.36 11.18 -8.46
C LYS A 64 6.62 12.47 -8.19
N ARG A 65 7.33 13.57 -8.46
CA ARG A 65 6.82 14.93 -8.50
C ARG A 65 6.48 15.35 -9.93
N SER A 66 5.47 16.19 -10.12
CA SER A 66 5.20 16.86 -11.40
C SER A 66 5.62 18.33 -11.35
N GLU A 67 6.00 18.89 -12.50
CA GLU A 67 6.53 20.26 -12.62
C GLU A 67 5.43 21.30 -12.91
N LEU A 68 4.24 21.12 -12.33
CA LEU A 68 3.17 22.11 -12.40
C LEU A 68 3.46 23.26 -11.42
N LYS A 69 3.42 24.51 -11.92
CA LYS A 69 3.96 25.68 -11.21
C LYS A 69 2.91 26.65 -10.68
N PHE A 70 1.63 26.27 -10.74
CA PHE A 70 0.51 27.14 -10.37
C PHE A 70 0.40 27.41 -8.85
N SER A 71 1.19 26.72 -8.03
CA SER A 71 1.25 26.83 -6.56
C SER A 71 2.72 26.94 -6.12
N ASP A 72 2.93 27.37 -4.88
CA ASP A 72 4.21 27.27 -4.17
C ASP A 72 4.58 25.82 -3.78
N HIS A 73 3.69 24.87 -4.08
CA HIS A 73 3.95 23.44 -4.03
C HIS A 73 4.06 22.81 -5.43
N ARG A 74 4.83 21.72 -5.52
CA ARG A 74 4.84 20.82 -6.68
C ARG A 74 4.04 19.55 -6.37
N PRO A 75 3.06 19.15 -7.21
CA PRO A 75 2.24 17.97 -6.94
C PRO A 75 3.07 16.68 -6.89
N VAL A 76 2.70 15.79 -5.97
CA VAL A 76 3.32 14.47 -5.81
C VAL A 76 2.33 13.39 -6.19
N THR A 77 2.82 12.36 -6.87
CA THR A 77 2.03 11.23 -7.34
C THR A 77 2.72 9.92 -7.01
N ALA A 78 1.93 8.93 -6.60
CA ALA A 78 2.36 7.56 -6.43
C ALA A 78 1.41 6.63 -7.17
N THR A 79 1.95 5.62 -7.83
CA THR A 79 1.17 4.59 -8.53
C THR A 79 1.51 3.24 -7.93
N TYR A 80 0.48 2.46 -7.62
CA TYR A 80 0.60 1.17 -6.96
C TYR A 80 -0.07 0.09 -7.79
N LEU A 81 0.50 -1.12 -7.74
CA LEU A 81 -0.21 -2.35 -8.06
C LEU A 81 -0.82 -2.86 -6.75
N ALA A 82 -2.13 -3.11 -6.75
CA ALA A 82 -2.84 -3.64 -5.60
C ALA A 82 -3.41 -5.03 -5.95
N GLU A 83 -3.05 -6.02 -5.16
CA GLU A 83 -3.67 -7.34 -5.18
C GLU A 83 -5.07 -7.24 -4.56
N VAL A 84 -6.06 -7.77 -5.26
CA VAL A 84 -7.45 -7.78 -4.82
C VAL A 84 -8.00 -9.18 -4.90
N GLU A 85 -8.68 -9.61 -3.84
CA GLU A 85 -9.44 -10.84 -3.85
C GLU A 85 -10.76 -10.61 -4.58
N VAL A 86 -11.00 -11.39 -5.63
CA VAL A 86 -12.26 -11.36 -6.36
C VAL A 86 -13.08 -12.57 -5.94
N PHE A 87 -14.22 -12.31 -5.33
CA PHE A 87 -15.17 -13.35 -4.95
C PHE A 87 -15.79 -13.99 -6.20
N ASP A 88 -15.63 -15.31 -6.33
CA ASP A 88 -16.28 -16.12 -7.38
C ASP A 88 -17.24 -17.13 -6.74
N PRO A 89 -18.56 -16.92 -6.83
CA PRO A 89 -19.55 -17.80 -6.24
C PRO A 89 -19.42 -19.26 -6.71
N ARG A 90 -18.97 -19.49 -7.94
CA ARG A 90 -18.87 -20.84 -8.51
C ARG A 90 -17.67 -21.59 -7.94
N LYS A 91 -16.56 -20.90 -7.69
CA LYS A 91 -15.40 -21.49 -7.01
C LYS A 91 -15.74 -21.81 -5.56
N LEU A 92 -16.47 -20.92 -4.88
CA LEU A 92 -16.95 -21.20 -3.53
C LEU A 92 -17.87 -22.42 -3.51
N GLN A 93 -18.87 -22.47 -4.40
CA GLN A 93 -19.80 -23.58 -4.46
C GLN A 93 -19.09 -24.91 -4.72
N LYS A 94 -18.14 -24.95 -5.66
CA LYS A 94 -17.34 -26.16 -5.92
C LYS A 94 -16.51 -26.59 -4.72
N ALA A 95 -15.88 -25.64 -4.01
CA ALA A 95 -15.11 -25.92 -2.81
C ALA A 95 -16.00 -26.52 -1.71
N LEU A 96 -17.17 -25.93 -1.48
CA LEU A 96 -18.15 -26.45 -0.52
C LEU A 96 -18.62 -27.87 -0.86
N THR A 97 -18.99 -28.12 -2.12
CA THR A 97 -19.43 -29.45 -2.54
C THR A 97 -18.34 -30.51 -2.37
N TYR A 98 -17.07 -30.17 -2.62
CA TYR A 98 -15.96 -31.10 -2.44
C TYR A 98 -15.70 -31.39 -0.95
N THR A 99 -15.73 -30.37 -0.09
CA THR A 99 -15.59 -30.57 1.36
C THR A 99 -16.73 -31.40 1.95
N ASP A 100 -17.97 -31.18 1.50
CA ASP A 100 -19.12 -31.97 1.95
C ASP A 100 -18.95 -33.45 1.57
N ALA A 101 -18.49 -33.72 0.33
CA ALA A 101 -18.23 -35.09 -0.15
C ALA A 101 -17.07 -35.79 0.58
N GLU A 102 -16.03 -35.06 1.00
CA GLU A 102 -14.94 -35.62 1.82
C GLU A 102 -15.42 -35.98 3.23
N ILE A 103 -16.24 -35.14 3.86
CA ILE A 103 -16.84 -35.42 5.18
C ILE A 103 -17.73 -36.66 5.12
N GLU A 104 -18.61 -36.76 4.11
CA GLU A 104 -19.46 -37.94 3.92
C GLU A 104 -18.63 -39.22 3.73
N ASN A 105 -17.54 -39.16 2.97
CA ASN A 105 -16.65 -40.29 2.79
C ASN A 105 -15.91 -40.68 4.08
N GLU A 106 -15.43 -39.72 4.89
CA GLU A 106 -14.82 -40.01 6.19
C GLU A 106 -15.83 -40.62 7.17
N GLU A 107 -17.08 -40.16 7.20
CA GLU A 107 -18.14 -40.77 8.01
C GLU A 107 -18.43 -42.21 7.57
N ILE A 108 -18.43 -42.48 6.26
CA ILE A 108 -18.59 -43.84 5.74
C ILE A 108 -17.41 -44.73 6.15
N VAL A 109 -16.18 -44.26 6.01
CA VAL A 109 -14.97 -45.01 6.36
C VAL A 109 -14.88 -45.29 7.86
N THR A 110 -15.20 -44.30 8.70
CA THR A 110 -15.19 -44.44 10.16
C THR A 110 -16.30 -45.38 10.65
N ASN A 111 -17.49 -45.31 10.05
CA ASN A 111 -18.54 -46.29 10.28
C ASN A 111 -18.07 -47.69 9.86
N PHE A 112 -17.56 -47.88 8.64
CA PHE A 112 -17.04 -49.19 8.19
C PHE A 112 -15.94 -49.77 9.08
N CYS A 113 -15.05 -48.93 9.61
CA CYS A 113 -13.98 -49.37 10.52
C CYS A 113 -14.53 -49.82 11.88
N SER A 114 -15.58 -49.19 12.39
CA SER A 114 -16.24 -49.58 13.65
C SER A 114 -17.09 -50.85 13.55
N TRP A 115 -17.55 -51.23 12.35
CA TRP A 115 -18.20 -52.54 12.10
C TRP A 115 -17.23 -53.71 11.95
N ASN A 116 -15.93 -53.47 11.80
CA ASN A 116 -14.90 -54.48 11.51
C ASN A 116 -13.97 -54.82 12.70
N ILE A 117 -14.36 -54.49 13.93
CA ILE A 117 -13.65 -54.95 15.14
C ILE A 117 -14.32 -56.25 15.63
N PRO A 118 -13.78 -57.45 15.34
CA PRO A 118 -14.25 -58.67 15.98
C PRO A 118 -13.84 -58.67 17.47
N ALA A 119 -14.77 -59.15 18.31
CA ALA A 119 -14.57 -59.39 19.74
C ALA A 119 -13.56 -60.51 20.03
#